data_AF-A0A2N2MP20-F1
#
_entry.id   AF-A0A2N2MP20-F1
#
_cell.length_a   1.000
_cell.length_b   1.000
_cell.length_c   1.000
_cell.angle_alpha   90.00
_cell.angle_beta   90.00
_cell.angle_gamma   90.00
#
_symmetry.space_group_name_H-M   'P 1'
#
loop_
_entity.id
_entity.type
_entity.pdbx_description
1 polymer ?
#
loop_
_entity_poly.entity_id
_entity_poly.type
_entity_poly.pdbx_seq_one_letter_code
_entity_poly.pdbx_strand_id
1 'polypeptide(L)'
;MQVTQDLIQAQAERTERARSAILAGKLLVTRTSPQQWTVKNGDKLPYVVSLKPSQSDFVGNDWTCTCMDFQQRGPLILCKHIEGVRLLEA
;
A
#
# COMPACT_ATOMS: atom_id res chain seq x y z
N MET A 1 25.15 1.26 -1.94
CA MET A 1 24.37 2.17 -2.83
C MET A 1 23.38 1.40 -3.70
N GLN A 2 23.74 0.24 -4.27
CA GLN A 2 22.83 -0.61 -5.09
C GLN A 2 21.50 -0.96 -4.40
N VAL A 3 21.56 -1.46 -3.15
CA VAL A 3 20.37 -1.93 -2.39
C VAL A 3 19.31 -0.83 -2.22
N THR A 4 19.72 0.42 -2.00
CA THR A 4 18.80 1.55 -1.82
C THR A 4 18.12 1.91 -3.14
N GLN A 5 18.85 1.88 -4.26
CA GLN A 5 18.27 2.09 -5.60
C GLN A 5 17.25 1.00 -5.96
N ASP A 6 17.55 -0.26 -5.64
CA ASP A 6 16.64 -1.38 -5.90
C ASP A 6 15.33 -1.24 -5.10
N LEU A 7 15.42 -0.80 -3.84
CA LEU A 7 14.24 -0.52 -3.00
C LEU A 7 13.40 0.65 -3.54
N ILE A 8 14.05 1.74 -3.97
CA ILE A 8 13.37 2.89 -4.57
C ILE A 8 12.63 2.48 -5.84
N GLN A 9 13.28 1.73 -6.72
CA GLN A 9 12.68 1.23 -7.95
C GLN A 9 11.50 0.29 -7.66
N ALA A 10 11.69 -0.63 -6.73
CA ALA A 10 10.64 -1.58 -6.33
C ALA A 10 9.42 -0.87 -5.70
N GLN A 11 9.64 0.23 -4.96
CA GLN A 11 8.55 1.06 -4.45
C GLN A 11 7.85 1.82 -5.58
N ALA A 12 8.60 2.43 -6.50
CA ALA A 12 8.06 3.14 -7.65
C ALA A 12 7.14 2.26 -8.52
N GLU A 13 7.54 1.01 -8.76
CA GLU A 13 6.71 0.02 -9.47
C GLU A 13 5.39 -0.30 -8.75
N ARG A 14 5.35 -0.24 -7.42
CA ARG A 14 4.12 -0.46 -6.64
C ARG A 14 3.22 0.76 -6.68
N THR A 15 3.81 1.95 -6.58
CA THR A 15 3.11 3.22 -6.74
C THR A 15 2.50 3.32 -8.13
N GLU A 16 3.23 2.98 -9.19
CA GLU A 16 2.71 3.04 -10.56
C GLU A 16 1.59 2.02 -10.80
N ARG A 17 1.74 0.80 -10.29
CA ARG A 17 0.65 -0.19 -10.35
C ARG A 17 -0.60 0.25 -9.61
N ALA A 18 -0.46 0.97 -8.49
CA ALA A 18 -1.58 1.55 -7.77
C ALA A 18 -2.26 2.63 -8.61
N ARG A 19 -1.49 3.60 -9.15
CA ARG A 19 -1.99 4.67 -10.04
C ARG A 19 -2.74 4.10 -11.24
N SER A 20 -2.12 3.18 -11.97
CA SER A 20 -2.72 2.49 -13.12
C SER A 20 -4.03 1.78 -12.77
N ALA A 21 -4.11 1.12 -11.60
CA ALA A 21 -5.33 0.44 -11.17
C ALA A 21 -6.45 1.42 -10.75
N ILE A 22 -6.10 2.56 -10.16
CA ILE A 22 -7.04 3.65 -9.84
C ILE A 22 -7.61 4.24 -11.13
N LEU A 23 -6.75 4.61 -12.09
CA LEU A 23 -7.17 5.18 -13.38
C LEU A 23 -8.06 4.22 -14.19
N ALA A 24 -7.82 2.92 -14.07
CA ALA A 24 -8.65 1.89 -14.70
C ALA A 24 -9.97 1.60 -13.94
N GLY A 25 -10.26 2.29 -12.82
CA GLY A 25 -11.44 2.04 -11.99
C GLY A 25 -11.43 0.68 -11.28
N LYS A 26 -10.28 0.02 -11.22
CA LYS A 26 -10.14 -1.34 -10.65
C LYS A 26 -9.80 -1.32 -9.17
N LEU A 27 -9.16 -0.27 -8.69
CA LEU A 27 -8.77 -0.12 -7.28
C LEU A 27 -9.76 0.78 -6.57
N LEU A 28 -10.56 0.18 -5.68
CA LEU A 28 -11.54 0.89 -4.85
C LEU A 28 -11.02 0.91 -3.42
N VAL A 29 -10.84 2.11 -2.87
CA VAL A 29 -10.49 2.33 -1.47
C VAL A 29 -11.75 2.77 -0.73
N THR A 30 -12.01 2.16 0.42
CA THR A 30 -13.11 2.53 1.30
C THR A 30 -12.60 2.63 2.73
N ARG A 31 -12.67 3.82 3.31
CA ARG A 31 -12.31 4.04 4.72
C ARG A 31 -13.34 3.36 5.62
N THR A 32 -12.90 2.46 6.50
CA THR A 32 -13.76 1.75 7.46
C THR A 32 -13.62 2.31 8.87
N SER A 33 -12.48 2.92 9.19
CA SER A 33 -12.24 3.67 10.43
C SER A 33 -11.16 4.74 10.19
N PRO A 34 -10.89 5.66 11.14
CA PRO A 34 -9.88 6.71 10.95
C PRO A 34 -8.48 6.21 10.56
N GLN A 35 -8.15 4.96 10.89
CA GLN A 35 -6.84 4.34 10.67
C GLN A 35 -6.96 3.03 9.89
N GLN A 36 -8.09 2.76 9.24
CA GLN A 36 -8.33 1.52 8.53
C GLN A 36 -9.14 1.71 7.25
N TRP A 37 -8.76 0.95 6.22
CA TRP A 37 -9.40 0.93 4.93
C TRP A 37 -9.57 -0.50 4.44
N THR A 38 -10.62 -0.74 3.67
CA THR A 38 -10.71 -1.89 2.77
C THR A 38 -10.33 -1.46 1.36
N VAL A 39 -9.47 -2.24 0.71
CA VAL A 39 -9.04 -2.00 -0.67
C VAL A 39 -9.45 -3.18 -1.54
N LYS A 40 -10.35 -2.95 -2.49
CA LYS A 40 -10.77 -3.94 -3.48
C LYS A 40 -10.02 -3.70 -4.80
N ASN A 41 -9.48 -4.76 -5.40
CA ASN A 41 -8.77 -4.67 -6.68
C ASN A 41 -9.39 -5.63 -7.69
N GLY A 42 -10.24 -5.11 -8.58
CA GLY A 42 -11.08 -5.90 -9.49
C GLY A 42 -12.08 -6.75 -8.70
N ASP A 43 -12.27 -8.00 -9.12
CA ASP A 43 -13.24 -8.93 -8.50
C ASP A 43 -12.70 -9.70 -7.28
N LYS A 44 -11.50 -9.36 -6.81
CA LYS A 44 -10.89 -10.01 -5.64
C LYS A 44 -11.62 -9.60 -4.35
N LEU A 45 -11.52 -10.45 -3.33
CA LEU A 45 -11.93 -10.08 -1.98
C LEU A 45 -11.17 -8.83 -1.50
N PRO A 46 -11.81 -7.93 -0.73
CA PRO A 46 -11.14 -6.75 -0.21
C PRO A 46 -9.98 -7.11 0.72
N TYR A 47 -8.87 -6.39 0.58
CA TYR A 47 -7.76 -6.43 1.52
C TYR A 47 -7.96 -5.38 2.60
N VAL A 48 -7.54 -5.68 3.83
CA VAL A 48 -7.56 -4.71 4.92
C VAL A 48 -6.21 -4.01 4.94
N VAL A 49 -6.23 -2.68 4.95
CA VAL A 49 -5.09 -1.80 5.15
C VAL A 49 -5.29 -1.07 6.47
N SER A 50 -4.26 -0.99 7.31
CA SER A 50 -4.33 -0.24 8.57
C SER A 50 -3.07 0.58 8.80
N LEU A 51 -3.26 1.78 9.33
CA LEU A 51 -2.20 2.66 9.80
C LEU A 51 -2.10 2.51 11.33
N LYS A 52 -1.01 1.92 11.81
CA LYS A 52 -0.67 1.81 13.22
C LYS A 52 0.42 2.85 13.50
N PRO A 53 0.14 3.95 14.20
CA PRO A 53 1.19 4.90 14.54
C PRO A 53 2.29 4.19 15.35
N SER A 54 3.47 4.01 14.75
CA SER A 54 4.67 3.52 15.42
C SER A 54 5.53 4.70 15.82
N GLN A 55 6.34 4.54 16.86
CA GLN A 55 7.36 5.52 17.23
C GLN A 55 8.63 5.38 16.37
N SER A 56 8.51 4.87 15.13
CA SER A 56 9.67 4.67 14.26
C SER A 56 9.69 5.70 13.14
N ASP A 57 10.88 6.21 12.82
CA ASP A 57 11.07 7.16 11.73
C ASP A 57 10.90 6.52 10.32
N PHE A 58 10.64 5.20 10.27
CA PHE A 58 10.39 4.48 9.03
C PHE A 58 8.90 4.51 8.68
N VAL A 59 8.54 5.34 7.69
CA VAL A 59 7.16 5.49 7.17
C VAL A 59 6.49 4.16 6.86
N GLY A 60 7.24 3.15 6.39
CA GLY A 60 6.70 1.83 6.07
C GLY A 60 6.18 1.04 7.27
N ASN A 61 6.74 1.31 8.46
CA ASN A 61 6.48 0.56 9.69
C ASN A 61 5.11 0.88 10.29
N ASP A 62 4.54 2.04 9.94
CA ASP A 62 3.21 2.43 10.38
C ASP A 62 2.11 1.74 9.59
N TRP A 63 2.42 1.14 8.44
CA TRP A 63 1.40 0.54 7.59
C TRP A 63 1.36 -0.97 7.74
N THR A 64 0.15 -1.53 7.60
CA THR A 64 -0.08 -2.96 7.49
C THR A 64 -1.09 -3.24 6.40
N CYS A 65 -0.91 -4.36 5.69
CA CYS A 65 -1.87 -4.82 4.69
C CYS A 65 -1.98 -6.35 4.71
N THR A 66 -3.19 -6.88 4.54
CA THR A 66 -3.42 -8.34 4.49
C THR A 66 -3.03 -9.00 3.16
N CYS A 67 -2.54 -8.25 2.17
CA CYS A 67 -2.15 -8.81 0.89
C CYS A 67 -0.77 -9.50 0.94
N MET A 68 -0.59 -10.51 0.09
CA MET A 68 0.64 -11.31 0.04
C MET A 68 1.90 -10.49 -0.28
N ASP A 69 1.82 -9.46 -1.14
CA ASP A 69 2.97 -8.60 -1.47
C ASP A 69 3.50 -7.88 -0.21
N PHE A 70 2.60 -7.43 0.68
CA PHE A 70 2.99 -6.83 1.96
C PHE A 70 3.48 -7.88 2.96
N GLN A 71 2.82 -9.04 3.05
CA GLN A 71 3.26 -10.12 3.95
C GLN A 71 4.68 -10.60 3.63
N GLN A 72 5.10 -10.54 2.37
CA GLN A 72 6.42 -11.00 1.93
C GLN A 72 7.51 -9.91 1.94
N ARG A 73 7.14 -8.62 1.79
CA ARG A 73 8.11 -7.53 1.54
C ARG A 73 7.94 -6.31 2.46
N GLY A 74 6.82 -6.21 3.16
CA GLY A 74 6.59 -5.19 4.17
C GLY A 74 7.37 -5.49 5.46
N PRO A 75 7.62 -4.47 6.30
CA PRO A 75 7.32 -3.05 6.09
C PRO A 75 8.34 -2.32 5.20
N LEU A 76 9.38 -3.01 4.71
CA LEU A 76 10.46 -2.42 3.93
C LEU A 76 9.97 -1.81 2.60
N ILE A 77 8.96 -2.41 1.98
CA ILE A 77 8.30 -1.90 0.78
C ILE A 77 6.79 -1.90 0.99
N LEU A 78 6.13 -0.79 0.66
CA LEU A 78 4.69 -0.64 0.71
C LEU A 78 4.03 -1.27 -0.53
N CYS A 79 3.04 -2.13 -0.30
CA CYS A 79 2.32 -2.76 -1.40
C CYS A 79 1.44 -1.77 -2.17
N LYS A 80 0.97 -2.17 -3.36
CA LYS A 80 0.07 -1.35 -4.19
C LYS A 80 -1.22 -0.90 -3.48
N HIS A 81 -1.69 -1.64 -2.47
CA HIS A 81 -2.92 -1.28 -1.76
C HIS A 81 -2.69 -0.14 -0.78
N ILE A 82 -1.56 -0.16 -0.07
CA ILE A 82 -1.15 0.96 0.81
C ILE A 82 -0.88 2.19 -0.04
N GLU A 83 -0.17 2.04 -1.16
CA GLU A 83 0.05 3.15 -2.11
C GLU A 83 -1.29 3.69 -2.65
N GLY A 84 -2.25 2.82 -2.94
CA GLY A 84 -3.59 3.23 -3.34
C GLY A 84 -4.31 4.06 -2.28
N VAL A 85 -4.22 3.67 -1.01
CA VAL A 85 -4.73 4.48 0.11
C VAL A 85 -4.03 5.83 0.18
N ARG A 86 -2.69 5.86 0.15
CA ARG A 86 -1.91 7.09 0.21
C ARG A 86 -2.19 8.05 -0.94
N LEU A 87 -2.54 7.55 -2.13
CA LEU A 87 -2.85 8.37 -3.29
C LEU A 87 -4.27 8.97 -3.27
N LEU A 88 -5.21 8.32 -2.58
CA LEU A 88 -6.63 8.71 -2.57
C LEU A 88 -7.05 9.42 -1.28
N GLU A 89 -6.31 9.23 -0.19
CA GLU A 89 -6.69 9.68 1.15
C GLU A 89 -5.68 10.67 1.77
N ALA A 90 -4.63 11.03 1.03
CA ALA A 90 -3.71 12.11 1.38
C ALA A 90 -4.31 13.49 1.06
#